data_AF-A0A7T4N7C0-F1
#
_entry.id   AF-A0A7T4N7C0-F1
#
_cell.length_a   1.000
_cell.length_b   1.000
_cell.length_c   1.000
_cell.angle_alpha   90.00
_cell.angle_beta   90.00
_cell.angle_gamma   90.00
#
_symmetry.space_group_name_H-M   'P 1'
#
loop_
_entity.id
_entity.type
_entity.pdbx_description
1 polymer ?
#
loop_
_entity_poly.entity_id
_entity_poly.type
_entity_poly.pdbx_seq_one_letter_code
_entity_poly.pdbx_strand_id
1 'polypeptide(L)'
;MKPSQFAKGFQARPDTTSSEKRTALDRLNAIDGIVKNGPTSTEAAAGRPLSAVVPHSAPEIDTVDTANESAAYRAWRIEHGYRPSQVIELPLKNIKPSPFNPRHFYLKSSIADLAVNLARQGQQQAIHVIPDYDNPGTYFVSDGGRRVRALKEANKESVKAIVIDLPIGIQSYKLGYDLNVQRDSQTVFDNAVVWKRFLDDRHFQSQKELAEHLGLDESTVAVALSVAKLPEAVMHEMVARPDRFGSNMAYQVGRYHTARGADATLRLINKILSDDLSTRQVADIVKGRASAQESVKPAGRQRYAQRLEIKLDGMSVGDLKSYGDDRIELRLKGLTREKRDDILRQIEKMLK
;
A
#
# COMPACT_ATOMS: atom_id res chain seq x y z
N MET A 1 12.72 69.11 -22.53
CA MET A 1 11.89 68.25 -21.66
C MET A 1 12.77 67.14 -21.13
N LYS A 2 12.74 66.92 -19.81
CA LYS A 2 13.69 66.09 -19.03
C LYS A 2 13.41 64.58 -19.16
N PRO A 3 14.41 63.69 -18.96
CA PRO A 3 14.23 62.24 -18.96
C PRO A 3 13.95 61.65 -17.56
N SER A 4 13.40 60.43 -17.58
CA SER A 4 13.49 59.33 -16.60
C SER A 4 13.34 59.65 -15.09
N GLN A 5 12.22 59.20 -14.51
CA GLN A 5 12.11 58.95 -13.06
C GLN A 5 11.08 57.85 -12.72
N PHE A 6 11.62 56.82 -12.06
CA PHE A 6 11.04 55.98 -11.00
C PHE A 6 9.96 54.92 -11.27
N ALA A 7 10.42 53.67 -11.10
CA ALA A 7 9.67 52.53 -10.61
C ALA A 7 9.08 52.76 -9.19
N LYS A 8 7.84 52.30 -8.97
CA LYS A 8 7.13 51.97 -7.70
C LYS A 8 5.68 51.63 -8.08
N GLY A 9 5.00 50.58 -7.64
CA GLY A 9 5.30 49.41 -6.84
C GLY A 9 4.10 48.47 -7.02
N PHE A 10 4.35 47.21 -7.39
CA PHE A 10 3.35 46.15 -7.31
C PHE A 10 3.45 45.56 -5.90
N GLN A 11 2.52 45.93 -5.02
CA GLN A 11 2.32 45.20 -3.76
C GLN A 11 1.61 43.88 -4.10
N ALA A 12 2.30 42.77 -3.88
CA ALA A 12 1.71 41.44 -3.91
C ALA A 12 0.63 41.34 -2.82
N ARG A 13 -0.52 40.77 -3.17
CA ARG A 13 -1.54 40.36 -2.21
C ARG A 13 -0.92 39.31 -1.26
N PRO A 14 -1.18 39.37 0.06
CA PRO A 14 -0.68 38.35 0.97
C PRO A 14 -1.45 37.03 0.74
N ASP A 15 -0.70 35.97 0.42
CA ASP A 15 -1.19 34.59 0.37
C ASP A 15 -1.56 34.12 1.79
N THR A 16 -2.84 34.21 2.15
CA THR A 16 -3.40 33.60 3.36
C THR A 16 -3.81 32.16 3.08
N THR A 17 -2.87 31.29 2.70
CA THR A 17 -3.11 29.83 2.62
C THR A 17 -1.82 29.03 2.83
N SER A 18 -1.02 29.38 3.83
CA SER A 18 0.30 28.76 4.05
C SER A 18 0.59 28.23 5.46
N SER A 19 -0.27 28.46 6.46
CA SER A 19 -0.03 27.91 7.80
C SER A 19 -0.53 26.47 7.94
N GLU A 20 -1.81 26.22 7.70
CA GLU A 20 -2.45 24.90 8.00
C GLU A 20 -1.90 23.74 7.16
N LYS A 21 -1.53 23.99 5.89
CA LYS A 21 -0.98 22.97 4.99
C LYS A 21 0.46 22.57 5.35
N ARG A 22 1.26 23.48 5.91
CA ARG A 22 2.61 23.16 6.41
C ARG A 22 2.54 22.34 7.69
N THR A 23 1.63 22.69 8.59
CA THR A 23 1.43 22.01 9.87
C THR A 23 1.02 20.54 9.71
N ALA A 24 0.18 20.21 8.72
CA ALA A 24 -0.21 18.82 8.45
C ALA A 24 0.92 17.97 7.86
N LEU A 25 1.80 18.57 7.06
CA LEU A 25 2.96 17.89 6.46
C LEU A 25 4.05 17.61 7.51
N ASP A 26 4.26 18.54 8.45
CA ASP A 26 5.20 18.36 9.56
C ASP A 26 4.74 17.26 10.53
N ARG A 27 3.42 17.09 10.73
CA ARG A 27 2.83 15.98 11.50
C ARG A 27 3.03 14.61 10.84
N LEU A 28 3.07 14.56 9.51
CA LEU A 28 3.35 13.33 8.74
C LEU A 28 4.82 12.92 8.84
N ASN A 29 5.75 13.88 8.72
CA ASN A 29 7.19 13.62 8.79
C ASN A 29 7.66 13.16 10.19
N ALA A 30 6.99 13.58 11.26
CA ALA A 30 7.29 13.15 12.63
C ALA A 30 6.97 11.66 12.89
N ILE A 31 6.06 11.06 12.12
CA ILE A 31 5.68 9.64 12.25
C ILE A 31 6.70 8.73 11.53
N ASP A 32 7.24 9.15 10.39
CA ASP A 32 8.21 8.38 9.59
C ASP A 32 9.57 8.19 10.30
N GLY A 33 9.97 9.12 11.19
CA GLY A 33 11.23 9.04 11.93
C GLY A 33 11.30 7.92 12.98
N ILE A 34 10.16 7.39 13.42
CA ILE A 34 10.05 6.49 14.57
C ILE A 34 10.23 5.00 14.19
N VAL A 35 10.18 4.66 12.89
CA VAL A 35 10.24 3.25 12.44
C VAL A 35 11.67 2.69 12.38
N LYS A 36 12.73 3.52 12.52
CA LYS A 36 14.11 3.09 12.20
C LYS A 36 15.03 2.65 13.33
N ASN A 37 14.69 2.75 14.61
CA ASN A 37 15.63 2.35 15.68
C ASN A 37 14.99 1.38 16.69
N GLY A 38 15.23 0.08 16.50
CA GLY A 38 15.09 -0.92 17.56
C GLY A 38 16.40 -1.05 18.34
N PRO A 39 16.40 -1.25 19.68
CA PRO A 39 17.63 -1.28 20.45
C PRO A 39 18.25 -2.68 20.48
N THR A 40 19.54 -2.76 20.15
CA THR A 40 20.45 -3.84 20.54
C THR A 40 20.99 -3.58 21.95
N SER A 41 20.88 -4.58 22.81
CA SER A 41 21.35 -4.60 24.20
C SER A 41 22.81 -5.04 24.33
N THR A 42 23.60 -4.35 25.17
CA THR A 42 24.69 -4.97 25.99
C THR A 42 25.11 -4.05 27.15
N GLU A 43 25.38 -4.68 28.30
CA GLU A 43 25.73 -4.16 29.63
C GLU A 43 27.16 -3.58 29.76
N ALA A 44 27.40 -2.68 30.75
CA ALA A 44 28.25 -2.94 31.94
C ALA A 44 28.70 -1.67 32.73
N ALA A 45 28.35 -1.67 34.03
CA ALA A 45 29.07 -1.27 35.27
C ALA A 45 29.84 0.08 35.45
N ALA A 46 29.50 0.84 36.52
CA ALA A 46 30.28 1.01 37.79
C ALA A 46 30.15 2.39 38.51
N GLY A 47 29.88 2.39 39.85
CA GLY A 47 30.51 3.32 40.83
C GLY A 47 29.74 4.53 41.47
N ARG A 48 29.16 4.32 42.67
CA ARG A 48 28.92 5.15 43.92
C ARG A 48 29.24 6.69 43.99
N PRO A 49 28.76 7.47 45.03
CA PRO A 49 27.80 7.23 46.13
C PRO A 49 26.74 8.35 46.40
N LEU A 50 25.95 8.14 47.47
CA LEU A 50 24.80 8.85 48.06
C LEU A 50 25.02 10.31 48.55
N SER A 51 24.03 11.20 48.33
CA SER A 51 23.45 12.08 49.37
C SER A 51 22.24 12.90 48.89
N ALA A 52 21.38 13.21 49.86
CA ALA A 52 20.32 14.24 49.94
C ALA A 52 18.90 13.87 49.44
N VAL A 53 18.06 13.59 50.43
CA VAL A 53 16.59 13.60 50.38
C VAL A 53 16.09 15.05 50.43
N VAL A 54 15.31 15.48 49.44
CA VAL A 54 14.46 16.69 49.42
C VAL A 54 13.21 16.38 48.55
N PRO A 55 11.99 16.89 48.86
CA PRO A 55 10.76 16.12 48.72
C PRO A 55 10.02 16.30 47.37
N HIS A 56 9.18 15.30 47.10
CA HIS A 56 8.03 15.25 46.19
C HIS A 56 7.77 16.51 45.33
N SER A 57 8.21 16.44 44.09
CA SER A 57 7.71 17.28 42.98
C SER A 57 7.26 16.35 41.86
N ALA A 58 6.10 16.68 41.27
CA ALA A 58 5.38 15.91 40.27
C ALA A 58 6.28 15.34 39.16
N PRO A 59 5.96 14.17 38.57
CA PRO A 59 6.82 13.54 37.58
C PRO A 59 6.94 14.44 36.35
N GLU A 60 8.18 14.80 36.03
CA GLU A 60 8.56 15.59 34.87
C GLU A 60 7.97 14.97 33.60
N ILE A 61 7.22 15.81 32.89
CA ILE A 61 6.54 15.47 31.64
C ILE A 61 7.62 15.36 30.57
N ASP A 62 8.00 14.14 30.23
CA ASP A 62 8.84 13.84 29.08
C ASP A 62 8.21 14.47 27.83
N THR A 63 8.91 15.44 27.26
CA THR A 63 8.45 16.30 26.17
C THR A 63 8.45 15.53 24.85
N VAL A 64 7.42 14.73 24.61
CA VAL A 64 6.94 14.49 23.23
C VAL A 64 6.46 15.86 22.71
N ASP A 65 6.79 16.20 21.47
CA ASP A 65 6.51 17.51 20.85
C ASP A 65 5.00 17.87 20.86
N THR A 66 4.52 18.36 22.01
CA THR A 66 3.12 18.70 22.30
C THR A 66 2.66 19.99 21.62
N ALA A 67 3.57 20.67 20.89
CA ALA A 67 3.32 21.96 20.27
C ALA A 67 2.26 21.91 19.16
N ASN A 68 1.99 20.71 18.61
CA ASN A 68 1.19 20.56 17.42
C ASN A 68 -0.07 19.68 17.58
N GLU A 69 -0.52 19.48 18.81
CA GLU A 69 -1.70 18.65 19.13
C GLU A 69 -3.00 19.46 19.08
N SER A 70 -4.08 18.84 18.61
CA SER A 70 -5.42 19.42 18.66
C SER A 70 -5.91 19.57 20.10
N ALA A 71 -6.67 20.63 20.38
CA ALA A 71 -7.21 20.88 21.72
C ALA A 71 -8.11 19.73 22.20
N ALA A 72 -8.91 19.15 21.30
CA ALA A 72 -9.78 18.01 21.59
C ALA A 72 -8.98 16.75 21.95
N TYR A 73 -7.91 16.45 21.21
CA TYR A 73 -7.03 15.33 21.52
C TYR A 73 -6.29 15.53 22.83
N ARG A 74 -5.78 16.74 23.08
CA ARG A 74 -5.13 17.08 24.35
C ARG A 74 -6.06 16.91 25.54
N ALA A 75 -7.30 17.39 25.44
CA ALA A 75 -8.31 17.22 26.49
C ALA A 75 -8.60 15.73 26.73
N TRP A 76 -8.86 14.97 25.65
CA TRP A 76 -9.09 13.52 25.72
C TRP A 76 -7.91 12.79 26.38
N ARG A 77 -6.67 13.14 26.02
CA ARG A 77 -5.48 12.53 26.59
C ARG A 77 -5.30 12.78 28.07
N ILE A 78 -5.51 14.02 28.51
CA ILE A 78 -5.40 14.39 29.92
C ILE A 78 -6.45 13.64 30.73
N GLU A 79 -7.69 13.60 30.23
CA GLU A 79 -8.80 12.87 30.85
C GLU A 79 -8.50 11.37 30.99
N HIS A 80 -7.90 10.75 29.96
CA HIS A 80 -7.63 9.31 29.92
C HIS A 80 -6.21 8.94 30.40
N GLY A 81 -5.40 9.91 30.84
CA GLY A 81 -4.01 9.70 31.24
C GLY A 81 -3.12 9.11 30.12
N TYR A 82 -3.47 9.35 28.84
CA TYR A 82 -2.80 8.73 27.69
C TYR A 82 -1.53 9.47 27.28
N ARG A 83 -0.45 8.71 27.12
CA ARG A 83 0.82 9.18 26.54
C ARG A 83 0.84 8.93 25.03
N PRO A 84 1.27 9.88 24.19
CA PRO A 84 1.38 9.66 22.75
C PRO A 84 2.23 8.42 22.44
N SER A 85 1.83 7.67 21.43
CA SER A 85 2.46 6.41 21.03
C SER A 85 2.39 5.27 22.06
N GLN A 86 1.67 5.47 23.18
CA GLN A 86 1.40 4.39 24.12
C GLN A 86 0.43 3.39 23.50
N VAL A 87 0.76 2.11 23.63
CA VAL A 87 -0.18 1.04 23.29
C VAL A 87 -1.14 0.85 24.46
N ILE A 88 -2.44 0.95 24.18
CA ILE A 88 -3.52 0.71 25.14
C ILE A 88 -4.41 -0.44 24.66
N GLU A 89 -5.11 -1.11 25.58
CA GLU A 89 -6.15 -2.07 25.22
C GLU A 89 -7.52 -1.40 25.23
N LEU A 90 -8.24 -1.53 24.13
CA LEU A 90 -9.59 -0.99 23.95
C LEU A 90 -10.59 -2.13 23.76
N PRO A 91 -11.80 -2.05 24.35
CA PRO A 91 -12.87 -2.99 24.06
C PRO A 91 -13.25 -2.97 22.57
N LEU A 92 -13.29 -4.14 21.92
CA LEU A 92 -13.63 -4.25 20.49
C LEU A 92 -15.03 -3.72 20.14
N LYS A 93 -15.94 -3.73 21.12
CA LYS A 93 -17.29 -3.14 21.02
C LYS A 93 -17.28 -1.62 20.85
N ASN A 94 -16.22 -0.95 21.33
CA ASN A 94 -16.07 0.50 21.22
C ASN A 94 -15.40 0.93 19.89
N ILE A 95 -14.94 -0.04 19.09
CA ILE A 95 -14.22 0.19 17.84
C ILE A 95 -15.19 0.16 16.65
N LYS A 96 -15.37 1.32 16.02
CA LYS A 96 -16.21 1.57 14.85
C LYS A 96 -15.38 1.53 13.55
N PRO A 97 -15.94 1.03 12.44
CA PRO A 97 -15.31 1.18 11.13
C PRO A 97 -15.26 2.67 10.73
N SER A 98 -14.13 3.12 10.18
CA SER A 98 -14.04 4.48 9.63
C SER A 98 -14.84 4.59 8.33
N PRO A 99 -15.66 5.65 8.14
CA PRO A 99 -16.29 5.93 6.85
C PRO A 99 -15.26 6.23 5.76
N PHE A 100 -14.07 6.72 6.15
CA PHE A 100 -12.94 7.06 5.29
C PHE A 100 -11.89 5.94 5.21
N ASN A 101 -12.30 4.68 5.41
CA ASN A 101 -11.40 3.54 5.32
C ASN A 101 -10.89 3.32 3.88
N PRO A 102 -9.56 3.25 3.65
CA PRO A 102 -8.99 3.07 2.32
C PRO A 102 -9.18 1.68 1.72
N ARG A 103 -9.38 0.66 2.56
CA ARG A 103 -9.64 -0.70 2.08
C ARG A 103 -11.14 -0.96 2.06
N HIS A 104 -11.63 -1.41 0.91
CA HIS A 104 -13.03 -1.75 0.70
C HIS A 104 -13.24 -3.28 0.69
N PHE A 105 -12.35 -4.00 0.00
CA PHE A 105 -12.48 -5.45 -0.17
C PHE A 105 -11.77 -6.22 0.94
N TYR A 106 -12.51 -7.17 1.54
CA TYR A 106 -12.00 -8.07 2.57
C TYR A 106 -12.37 -9.52 2.24
N LEU A 107 -11.38 -10.31 1.82
CA LEU A 107 -11.59 -11.72 1.53
C LEU A 107 -11.79 -12.51 2.83
N LYS A 108 -12.89 -13.27 2.93
CA LYS A 108 -13.21 -14.08 4.12
C LYS A 108 -12.08 -15.04 4.50
N SER A 109 -11.50 -15.75 3.53
CA SER A 109 -10.35 -16.63 3.76
C SER A 109 -9.17 -15.90 4.41
N SER A 110 -8.83 -14.72 3.89
CA SER A 110 -7.73 -13.90 4.39
C SER A 110 -7.96 -13.35 5.81
N ILE A 111 -9.22 -13.18 6.22
CA ILE A 111 -9.57 -12.79 7.60
C ILE A 111 -9.54 -14.02 8.52
N ALA A 112 -10.08 -15.15 8.08
CA ALA A 112 -10.06 -16.41 8.83
C ALA A 112 -8.63 -16.86 9.13
N ASP A 113 -7.73 -16.80 8.14
CA ASP A 113 -6.31 -17.14 8.32
C ASP A 113 -5.64 -16.23 9.37
N LEU A 114 -5.96 -14.93 9.34
CA LEU A 114 -5.46 -13.97 10.31
C LEU A 114 -6.07 -14.21 11.70
N ALA A 115 -7.34 -14.61 11.78
CA ALA A 115 -8.02 -14.93 13.04
C ALA A 115 -7.37 -16.15 13.72
N VAL A 116 -7.05 -17.20 12.95
CA VAL A 116 -6.32 -18.38 13.43
C VAL A 116 -4.92 -17.99 13.94
N ASN A 117 -4.20 -17.14 13.20
CA ASN A 117 -2.89 -16.66 13.64
C ASN A 117 -2.99 -15.84 14.94
N LEU A 118 -3.93 -14.90 15.03
CA LEU A 118 -4.15 -14.07 16.21
C LEU A 118 -4.61 -14.89 17.43
N ALA A 119 -5.38 -15.96 17.22
CA ALA A 119 -5.77 -16.86 18.30
C ALA A 119 -4.55 -17.60 18.89
N ARG A 120 -3.56 -17.96 18.06
CA ARG A 120 -2.35 -18.68 18.47
C ARG A 120 -1.27 -17.78 19.07
N GLN A 121 -0.98 -16.65 18.42
CA GLN A 121 0.16 -15.80 18.74
C GLN A 121 -0.22 -14.51 19.47
N GLY A 122 -1.53 -14.23 19.61
CA GLY A 122 -2.02 -12.97 20.13
C GLY A 122 -1.78 -11.80 19.16
N GLN A 123 -2.26 -10.62 19.55
CA GLN A 123 -2.02 -9.41 18.77
C GLN A 123 -0.61 -8.86 19.06
N GLN A 124 0.25 -8.95 18.05
CA GLN A 124 1.62 -8.42 18.08
C GLN A 124 1.68 -6.95 17.70
N GLN A 125 0.97 -6.56 16.65
CA GLN A 125 0.94 -5.17 16.17
C GLN A 125 -0.36 -4.47 16.59
N ALA A 126 -0.21 -3.31 17.22
CA ALA A 126 -1.33 -2.45 17.56
C ALA A 126 -2.04 -1.93 16.30
N ILE A 127 -3.34 -1.62 16.41
CA ILE A 127 -4.09 -0.88 15.39
C ILE A 127 -3.95 0.62 15.63
N HIS A 128 -4.20 1.44 14.61
CA HIS A 128 -4.29 2.89 14.80
C HIS A 128 -5.76 3.31 14.84
N VAL A 129 -6.13 4.08 15.86
CA VAL A 129 -7.51 4.54 16.06
C VAL A 129 -7.57 6.03 16.31
N ILE A 130 -8.68 6.63 15.89
CA ILE A 130 -8.99 8.05 16.09
C ILE A 130 -10.15 8.13 17.09
N PRO A 131 -10.08 8.95 18.15
CA PRO A 131 -11.21 9.16 19.06
C PRO A 131 -12.43 9.71 18.33
N ASP A 132 -13.61 9.18 18.67
CA ASP A 132 -14.89 9.77 18.27
C ASP A 132 -15.28 10.83 19.30
N TYR A 133 -14.98 12.10 18.98
CA TYR A 133 -15.26 13.21 19.89
C TYR A 133 -16.76 13.48 20.07
N ASP A 134 -17.60 13.07 19.10
CA ASP A 134 -19.05 13.21 19.18
C ASP A 134 -19.68 12.11 20.07
N ASN A 135 -19.01 10.96 20.18
CA ASN A 135 -19.45 9.84 21.02
C ASN A 135 -18.31 9.36 21.92
N PRO A 136 -18.13 9.99 23.10
CA PRO A 136 -17.06 9.66 24.04
C PRO A 136 -16.96 8.17 24.35
N GLY A 137 -15.73 7.66 24.43
CA GLY A 137 -15.45 6.24 24.68
C GLY A 137 -15.51 5.35 23.44
N THR A 138 -15.86 5.89 22.27
CA THR A 138 -15.78 5.16 20.99
C THR A 138 -14.66 5.67 20.09
N TYR A 139 -14.22 4.82 19.15
CA TYR A 139 -13.05 5.09 18.32
C TYR A 139 -13.27 4.60 16.89
N PHE A 140 -12.72 5.31 15.92
CA PHE A 140 -12.69 4.89 14.52
C PHE A 140 -11.37 4.23 14.16
N VAL A 141 -11.42 3.10 13.45
CA VAL A 141 -10.22 2.43 12.94
C VAL A 141 -9.63 3.21 11.77
N SER A 142 -8.41 3.69 11.91
CA SER A 142 -7.64 4.32 10.82
C SER A 142 -6.79 3.29 10.06
N ASP A 143 -6.04 2.45 10.79
CA ASP A 143 -5.28 1.31 10.24
C ASP A 143 -5.57 0.05 11.05
N GLY A 144 -5.50 -1.12 10.42
CA GLY A 144 -5.68 -2.40 11.08
C GLY A 144 -7.11 -2.96 11.01
N GLY A 145 -7.94 -2.49 10.08
CA GLY A 145 -9.31 -3.01 9.91
C GLY A 145 -9.39 -4.53 9.70
N ARG A 146 -8.38 -5.15 9.06
CA ARG A 146 -8.28 -6.62 8.95
C ARG A 146 -8.10 -7.28 10.33
N ARG A 147 -7.25 -6.72 11.20
CA ARG A 147 -7.02 -7.23 12.56
C ARG A 147 -8.28 -7.10 13.40
N VAL A 148 -9.00 -5.98 13.31
CA VAL A 148 -10.26 -5.79 14.05
C VAL A 148 -11.30 -6.84 13.63
N ARG A 149 -11.46 -7.11 12.32
CA ARG A 149 -12.37 -8.17 11.84
C ARG A 149 -11.93 -9.56 12.31
N ALA A 150 -10.64 -9.86 12.20
CA ALA A 150 -10.09 -11.15 12.61
C ALA A 150 -10.17 -11.39 14.13
N LEU A 151 -9.97 -10.35 14.95
CA LEU A 151 -10.13 -10.45 16.41
C LEU A 151 -11.59 -10.68 16.81
N LYS A 152 -12.54 -10.04 16.10
CA LYS A 152 -13.97 -10.29 16.27
C LYS A 152 -14.32 -11.74 15.90
N GLU A 153 -13.79 -12.25 14.79
CA GLU A 153 -13.98 -13.65 14.38
C GLU A 153 -13.34 -14.65 15.37
N ALA A 154 -12.22 -14.27 15.98
CA ALA A 154 -11.55 -15.03 17.04
C ALA A 154 -12.19 -14.86 18.44
N ASN A 155 -13.37 -14.22 18.54
CA ASN A 155 -14.09 -13.96 19.78
C ASN A 155 -13.24 -13.30 20.89
N LYS A 156 -12.36 -12.37 20.52
CA LYS A 156 -11.61 -11.56 21.50
C LYS A 156 -12.47 -10.39 21.98
N GLU A 157 -12.23 -9.95 23.20
CA GLU A 157 -12.96 -8.83 23.82
C GLU A 157 -12.23 -7.49 23.64
N SER A 158 -10.90 -7.50 23.60
CA SER A 158 -10.06 -6.31 23.50
C SER A 158 -9.16 -6.32 22.25
N VAL A 159 -8.66 -5.14 21.91
CA VAL A 159 -7.69 -4.91 20.85
C VAL A 159 -6.62 -3.93 21.34
N LYS A 160 -5.36 -4.22 21.06
CA LYS A 160 -4.24 -3.30 21.28
C LYS A 160 -4.28 -2.21 20.24
N ALA A 161 -4.31 -0.96 20.68
CA ALA A 161 -4.46 0.20 19.83
C ALA A 161 -3.51 1.33 20.24
N ILE A 162 -3.12 2.14 19.27
CA ILE A 162 -2.48 3.44 19.45
C ILE A 162 -3.49 4.48 19.00
N VAL A 163 -3.76 5.43 19.88
CA VAL A 163 -4.65 6.56 19.59
C VAL A 163 -3.83 7.66 18.92
N ILE A 164 -4.34 8.16 17.79
CA ILE A 164 -3.69 9.18 16.97
C ILE A 164 -4.54 10.44 16.90
N ASP A 165 -3.87 11.59 16.78
CA ASP A 165 -4.50 12.90 16.64
C ASP A 165 -4.74 13.23 15.15
N LEU A 166 -5.87 12.77 14.63
CA LEU A 166 -6.35 13.17 13.31
C LEU A 166 -7.87 13.34 13.31
N PRO A 167 -8.40 14.35 12.59
CA PRO A 167 -9.83 14.41 12.33
C PRO A 167 -10.25 13.31 11.35
N ILE A 168 -11.47 12.79 11.53
CA ILE A 168 -12.09 11.91 10.54
C ILE A 168 -12.39 12.69 9.26
N GLY A 169 -11.95 12.16 8.14
CA GLY A 169 -12.05 12.81 6.84
C GLY A 169 -10.93 12.40 5.89
N ILE A 170 -10.69 13.23 4.88
CA ILE A 170 -9.67 12.98 3.85
C ILE A 170 -8.26 12.81 4.44
N GLN A 171 -7.91 13.54 5.50
CA GLN A 171 -6.61 13.39 6.16
C GLN A 171 -6.45 12.00 6.81
N SER A 172 -7.48 11.52 7.50
CA SER A 172 -7.49 10.15 8.05
C SER A 172 -7.44 9.08 6.95
N TYR A 173 -8.14 9.28 5.83
CA TYR A 173 -8.05 8.41 4.67
C TYR A 173 -6.61 8.35 4.15
N LYS A 174 -5.97 9.52 3.97
CA LYS A 174 -4.62 9.61 3.41
C LYS A 174 -3.62 8.85 4.27
N LEU A 175 -3.64 9.04 5.59
CA LEU A 175 -2.77 8.30 6.49
C LEU A 175 -2.98 6.78 6.37
N GLY A 176 -4.23 6.33 6.40
CA GLY A 176 -4.53 4.90 6.25
C GLY A 176 -4.09 4.35 4.88
N TYR A 177 -4.21 5.16 3.82
CA TYR A 177 -3.82 4.79 2.46
C TYR A 177 -2.29 4.63 2.38
N ASP A 178 -1.54 5.61 2.90
CA ASP A 178 -0.08 5.59 2.93
C ASP A 178 0.44 4.38 3.70
N LEU A 179 -0.13 4.09 4.88
CA LEU A 179 0.21 2.91 5.69
C LEU A 179 -0.12 1.59 4.98
N ASN A 180 -1.19 1.53 4.19
CA ASN A 180 -1.55 0.33 3.42
C ASN A 180 -0.62 0.11 2.22
N VAL A 181 -0.22 1.20 1.55
CA VAL A 181 0.70 1.18 0.40
C VAL A 181 2.09 0.74 0.84
N GLN A 182 2.61 1.25 1.97
CA GLN A 182 3.89 0.81 2.55
C GLN A 182 3.92 -0.70 2.88
N ARG A 183 2.75 -1.32 3.06
CA ARG A 183 2.61 -2.77 3.33
C ARG A 183 2.27 -3.59 2.09
N ASP A 184 2.35 -3.01 0.89
CA ASP A 184 1.99 -3.62 -0.40
C ASP A 184 0.58 -4.25 -0.40
N SER A 185 -0.31 -3.68 0.39
CA SER A 185 -1.58 -4.32 0.70
C SER A 185 -2.79 -3.63 0.03
N GLN A 186 -2.60 -2.39 -0.43
CA GLN A 186 -3.63 -1.60 -1.09
C GLN A 186 -3.84 -2.08 -2.53
N THR A 187 -5.10 -2.29 -2.94
CA THR A 187 -5.40 -2.76 -4.31
C THR A 187 -6.01 -1.65 -5.17
N VAL A 188 -5.86 -1.77 -6.50
CA VAL A 188 -6.54 -0.87 -7.45
C VAL A 188 -8.07 -0.90 -7.30
N PHE A 189 -8.62 -2.02 -6.85
CA PHE A 189 -10.06 -2.20 -6.65
C PHE A 189 -10.53 -1.41 -5.44
N ASP A 190 -9.78 -1.44 -4.34
CA ASP A 190 -10.05 -0.61 -3.17
C ASP A 190 -10.09 0.88 -3.57
N ASN A 191 -9.05 1.31 -4.29
CA ASN A 191 -8.95 2.68 -4.80
C ASN A 191 -10.12 3.03 -5.72
N ALA A 192 -10.51 2.12 -6.62
CA ALA A 192 -11.59 2.32 -7.56
C ALA A 192 -12.91 2.68 -6.85
N VAL A 193 -13.28 1.92 -5.82
CA VAL A 193 -14.52 2.16 -5.08
C VAL A 193 -14.43 3.44 -4.26
N VAL A 194 -13.34 3.63 -3.51
CA VAL A 194 -13.24 4.77 -2.58
C VAL A 194 -13.08 6.10 -3.32
N TRP A 195 -12.26 6.14 -4.38
CA TRP A 195 -12.04 7.37 -5.16
C TRP A 195 -13.27 7.77 -5.97
N LYS A 196 -14.01 6.79 -6.51
CA LYS A 196 -15.29 7.07 -7.14
C LYS A 196 -16.26 7.69 -6.14
N ARG A 197 -16.39 7.10 -4.96
CA ARG A 197 -17.24 7.66 -3.88
C ARG A 197 -16.82 9.08 -3.50
N PHE A 198 -15.52 9.36 -3.39
CA PHE A 198 -15.05 10.73 -3.09
C PHE A 198 -15.43 11.76 -4.14
N LEU A 199 -15.44 11.37 -5.43
CA LEU A 199 -15.91 12.26 -6.50
C LEU A 199 -17.43 12.41 -6.50
N ASP A 200 -18.16 11.31 -6.29
CA ASP A 200 -19.63 11.30 -6.24
C ASP A 200 -20.16 12.13 -5.04
N ASP A 201 -19.51 12.02 -3.89
CA ASP A 201 -19.83 12.77 -2.66
C ASP A 201 -19.29 14.22 -2.68
N ARG A 202 -18.62 14.63 -3.78
CA ARG A 202 -18.03 15.97 -3.98
C ARG A 202 -17.00 16.36 -2.92
N HIS A 203 -16.25 15.39 -2.40
CA HIS A 203 -15.06 15.66 -1.59
C HIS A 203 -13.93 16.30 -2.43
N PHE A 204 -13.91 16.03 -3.74
CA PHE A 204 -13.01 16.66 -4.71
C PHE A 204 -13.81 17.06 -5.95
N GLN A 205 -13.42 18.16 -6.60
CA GLN A 205 -14.10 18.68 -7.78
C GLN A 205 -13.68 17.95 -9.07
N SER A 206 -12.49 17.35 -9.08
CA SER A 206 -11.92 16.70 -10.27
C SER A 206 -10.97 15.56 -9.93
N GLN A 207 -10.72 14.70 -10.91
CA GLN A 207 -9.71 13.62 -10.81
C GLN A 207 -8.31 14.20 -10.57
N LYS A 208 -8.02 15.36 -11.18
CA LYS A 208 -6.76 16.08 -11.03
C LYS A 208 -6.55 16.55 -9.59
N GLU A 209 -7.57 17.16 -8.98
CA GLU A 209 -7.49 17.62 -7.58
C GLU A 209 -7.29 16.44 -6.62
N LEU A 210 -7.99 15.32 -6.84
CA LEU A 210 -7.79 14.09 -6.08
C LEU A 210 -6.35 13.57 -6.22
N ALA A 211 -5.81 13.55 -7.45
CA ALA A 211 -4.45 13.10 -7.72
C ALA A 211 -3.40 13.99 -7.02
N GLU A 212 -3.55 15.31 -7.12
CA GLU A 212 -2.69 16.29 -6.46
C GLU A 212 -2.72 16.13 -4.92
N HIS A 213 -3.91 15.93 -4.34
CA HIS A 213 -4.04 15.76 -2.89
C HIS A 213 -3.37 14.48 -2.38
N LEU A 214 -3.44 13.40 -3.16
CA LEU A 214 -2.82 12.12 -2.84
C LEU A 214 -1.34 12.02 -3.25
N GLY A 215 -0.81 13.01 -3.97
CA GLY A 215 0.57 12.98 -4.49
C GLY A 215 0.77 11.90 -5.56
N LEU A 216 -0.26 11.61 -6.36
CA LEU A 216 -0.26 10.59 -7.40
C LEU A 216 -0.38 11.22 -8.79
N ASP A 217 0.01 10.46 -9.81
CA ASP A 217 -0.27 10.84 -11.19
C ASP A 217 -1.77 10.74 -11.50
N GLU A 218 -2.30 11.71 -12.26
CA GLU A 218 -3.70 11.69 -12.73
C GLU A 218 -4.03 10.40 -13.51
N SER A 219 -3.04 9.83 -14.20
CA SER A 219 -3.17 8.55 -14.91
C SER A 219 -3.48 7.38 -13.96
N THR A 220 -2.96 7.39 -12.73
CA THR A 220 -3.22 6.38 -11.70
C THR A 220 -4.67 6.46 -11.23
N VAL A 221 -5.16 7.68 -11.01
CA VAL A 221 -6.56 7.94 -10.64
C VAL A 221 -7.49 7.50 -11.78
N ALA A 222 -7.16 7.84 -13.03
CA ALA A 222 -7.94 7.44 -14.20
C ALA A 222 -8.02 5.91 -14.36
N VAL A 223 -6.94 5.18 -14.06
CA VAL A 223 -6.93 3.72 -14.07
C VAL A 223 -7.91 3.15 -13.05
N ALA A 224 -7.84 3.61 -11.80
CA ALA A 224 -8.76 3.15 -10.75
C ALA A 224 -10.22 3.49 -11.08
N LEU A 225 -10.50 4.70 -11.60
CA LEU A 225 -11.85 5.09 -11.98
C LEU A 225 -12.38 4.33 -13.20
N SER A 226 -11.50 3.87 -14.09
CA SER A 226 -11.88 2.92 -15.16
C SER A 226 -12.31 1.57 -14.59
N VAL A 227 -11.61 1.08 -13.57
CA VAL A 227 -11.97 -0.15 -12.83
C VAL A 227 -13.29 0.04 -12.07
N ALA A 228 -13.56 1.24 -11.53
CA ALA A 228 -14.78 1.57 -10.78
C ALA A 228 -16.08 1.52 -11.60
N LYS A 229 -15.98 1.31 -12.92
CA LYS A 229 -17.10 1.07 -13.83
C LYS A 229 -17.56 -0.39 -13.82
N LEU A 230 -16.74 -1.31 -13.32
CA LEU A 230 -17.09 -2.72 -13.19
C LEU A 230 -18.12 -2.89 -12.07
N PRO A 231 -19.06 -3.86 -12.20
CA PRO A 231 -19.90 -4.26 -11.09
C PRO A 231 -19.05 -4.75 -9.91
N GLU A 232 -19.48 -4.43 -8.68
CA GLU A 232 -18.72 -4.78 -7.47
C GLU A 232 -18.51 -6.30 -7.32
N ALA A 233 -19.50 -7.11 -7.71
CA ALA A 233 -19.37 -8.56 -7.72
C ALA A 233 -18.21 -9.04 -8.63
N VAL A 234 -18.00 -8.38 -9.77
CA VAL A 234 -16.89 -8.68 -10.67
C VAL A 234 -15.55 -8.27 -10.05
N MET A 235 -15.50 -7.09 -9.45
CA MET A 235 -14.30 -6.64 -8.72
C MET A 235 -13.94 -7.60 -7.59
N HIS A 236 -14.93 -8.09 -6.83
CA HIS A 236 -14.72 -9.03 -5.74
C HIS A 236 -14.07 -10.34 -6.22
N GLU A 237 -14.56 -10.91 -7.34
CA GLU A 237 -13.94 -12.10 -7.95
C GLU A 237 -12.50 -11.85 -8.43
N MET A 238 -12.24 -10.66 -8.95
CA MET A 238 -10.90 -10.28 -9.40
C MET A 238 -9.93 -10.08 -8.23
N VAL A 239 -10.38 -9.45 -7.13
CA VAL A 239 -9.60 -9.26 -5.90
C VAL A 239 -9.19 -10.61 -5.28
N ALA A 240 -10.04 -11.63 -5.39
CA ALA A 240 -9.72 -12.97 -4.91
C ALA A 240 -8.56 -13.66 -5.66
N ARG A 241 -8.14 -13.12 -6.82
CA ARG A 241 -7.10 -13.69 -7.69
C ARG A 241 -6.06 -12.62 -8.06
N PRO A 242 -5.29 -12.13 -7.07
CA PRO A 242 -4.36 -11.00 -7.26
C PRO A 242 -3.20 -11.32 -8.21
N ASP A 243 -2.87 -12.59 -8.39
CA ASP A 243 -1.86 -13.10 -9.33
C ASP A 243 -2.27 -12.90 -10.80
N ARG A 244 -3.59 -12.92 -11.09
CA ARG A 244 -4.13 -12.73 -12.44
C ARG A 244 -4.60 -11.30 -12.67
N PHE A 245 -5.21 -10.67 -11.67
CA PHE A 245 -5.85 -9.37 -11.81
C PHE A 245 -5.12 -8.24 -11.09
N GLY A 246 -3.86 -8.01 -11.47
CA GLY A 246 -3.15 -6.78 -11.10
C GLY A 246 -3.69 -5.52 -11.80
N SER A 247 -3.17 -4.34 -11.44
CA SER A 247 -3.66 -3.03 -11.91
C SER A 247 -3.83 -2.91 -13.42
N ASN A 248 -2.83 -3.36 -14.19
CA ASN A 248 -2.88 -3.26 -15.65
C ASN A 248 -3.94 -4.19 -16.26
N MET A 249 -4.14 -5.39 -15.70
CA MET A 249 -5.17 -6.32 -16.16
C MET A 249 -6.56 -5.76 -15.84
N ALA A 250 -6.76 -5.31 -14.60
CA ALA A 250 -8.01 -4.70 -14.16
C ALA A 250 -8.40 -3.51 -15.04
N TYR A 251 -7.41 -2.67 -15.41
CA TYR A 251 -7.63 -1.56 -16.33
C TYR A 251 -8.15 -2.01 -17.71
N GLN A 252 -7.55 -3.05 -18.32
CA GLN A 252 -8.03 -3.57 -19.60
C GLN A 252 -9.45 -4.13 -19.51
N VAL A 253 -9.76 -4.85 -18.42
CA VAL A 253 -11.10 -5.39 -18.17
C VAL A 253 -12.12 -4.25 -17.99
N GLY A 254 -11.80 -3.19 -17.24
CA GLY A 254 -12.66 -2.01 -17.10
C GLY A 254 -12.93 -1.28 -18.42
N ARG A 255 -11.91 -1.17 -19.28
CA ARG A 255 -12.08 -0.64 -20.64
C ARG A 255 -12.97 -1.52 -21.50
N TYR A 256 -12.75 -2.84 -21.44
CA TYR A 256 -13.57 -3.81 -22.16
C TYR A 256 -15.03 -3.71 -21.76
N HIS A 257 -15.29 -3.62 -20.45
CA HIS A 257 -16.62 -3.48 -19.89
C HIS A 257 -17.34 -2.24 -20.40
N THR A 258 -16.66 -1.10 -20.40
CA THR A 258 -17.22 0.15 -20.94
C THR A 258 -17.58 0.01 -22.42
N ALA A 259 -16.81 -0.75 -23.19
CA ALA A 259 -17.00 -0.88 -24.65
C ALA A 259 -17.97 -1.99 -25.06
N ARG A 260 -18.11 -3.06 -24.28
CA ARG A 260 -18.81 -4.30 -24.67
C ARG A 260 -19.88 -4.77 -23.68
N GLY A 261 -20.00 -4.13 -22.53
CA GLY A 261 -20.99 -4.45 -21.51
C GLY A 261 -20.64 -5.65 -20.62
N ALA A 262 -21.54 -5.95 -19.68
CA ALA A 262 -21.35 -6.90 -18.60
C ALA A 262 -21.14 -8.35 -19.09
N ASP A 263 -22.01 -8.86 -19.95
CA ASP A 263 -21.95 -10.26 -20.40
C ASP A 263 -20.66 -10.59 -21.15
N ALA A 264 -20.22 -9.67 -22.01
CA ALA A 264 -18.96 -9.82 -22.72
C ALA A 264 -17.78 -9.81 -21.74
N THR A 265 -17.85 -8.98 -20.70
CA THR A 265 -16.79 -8.85 -19.68
C THR A 265 -16.63 -10.13 -18.90
N LEU A 266 -17.73 -10.76 -18.49
CA LEU A 266 -17.70 -12.06 -17.81
C LEU A 266 -17.07 -13.14 -18.69
N ARG A 267 -17.42 -13.18 -19.99
CA ARG A 267 -16.78 -14.10 -20.94
C ARG A 267 -15.28 -13.84 -21.07
N LEU A 268 -14.85 -12.57 -21.10
CA LEU A 268 -13.44 -12.22 -21.15
C LEU A 268 -12.70 -12.66 -19.89
N ILE A 269 -13.28 -12.44 -18.70
CA ILE A 269 -12.68 -12.86 -17.42
C ILE A 269 -12.50 -14.37 -17.38
N ASN A 270 -13.52 -15.14 -17.76
CA ASN A 270 -13.42 -16.60 -17.85
C ASN A 270 -12.33 -17.03 -18.82
N LYS A 271 -12.23 -16.37 -19.97
CA LYS A 271 -11.16 -16.62 -20.96
C LYS A 271 -9.76 -16.29 -20.43
N ILE A 272 -9.61 -15.19 -19.68
CA ILE A 272 -8.34 -14.82 -19.03
C ILE A 272 -7.90 -15.93 -18.06
N LEU A 273 -8.85 -16.51 -17.33
CA LEU A 273 -8.58 -17.57 -16.38
C LEU A 273 -8.25 -18.90 -17.07
N SER A 274 -9.04 -19.31 -18.07
CA SER A 274 -8.85 -20.59 -18.78
C SER A 274 -7.60 -20.62 -19.64
N ASP A 275 -7.34 -19.54 -20.37
CA ASP A 275 -6.31 -19.51 -21.43
C ASP A 275 -5.00 -18.85 -20.95
N ASP A 276 -4.93 -18.44 -19.67
CA ASP A 276 -3.81 -17.68 -19.09
C ASP A 276 -3.38 -16.48 -19.95
N LEU A 277 -4.36 -15.64 -20.27
CA LEU A 277 -4.10 -14.50 -21.13
C LEU A 277 -3.23 -13.46 -20.42
N SER A 278 -2.14 -13.06 -21.09
CA SER A 278 -1.34 -11.93 -20.68
C SER A 278 -2.09 -10.61 -20.88
N THR A 279 -1.75 -9.58 -20.09
CA THR A 279 -2.32 -8.23 -20.22
C THR A 279 -2.23 -7.69 -21.64
N ARG A 280 -1.17 -8.04 -22.40
CA ARG A 280 -1.00 -7.63 -23.80
C ARG A 280 -2.07 -8.27 -24.69
N GLN A 281 -2.30 -9.58 -24.56
CA GLN A 281 -3.33 -10.28 -25.33
C GLN A 281 -4.73 -9.71 -25.02
N VAL A 282 -5.01 -9.43 -23.74
CA VAL A 282 -6.27 -8.77 -23.36
C VAL A 282 -6.37 -7.37 -23.95
N ALA A 283 -5.30 -6.58 -23.94
CA ALA A 283 -5.29 -5.27 -24.57
C ALA A 283 -5.54 -5.33 -26.08
N ASP A 284 -5.03 -6.36 -26.77
CA ASP A 284 -5.28 -6.57 -28.20
C ASP A 284 -6.75 -6.96 -28.48
N ILE A 285 -7.36 -7.78 -27.62
CA ILE A 285 -8.80 -8.08 -27.64
C ILE A 285 -9.62 -6.79 -27.44
N VAL A 286 -9.26 -5.96 -26.46
CA VAL A 286 -9.94 -4.68 -26.17
C VAL A 286 -9.86 -3.72 -27.34
N LYS A 287 -8.72 -3.65 -28.05
CA LYS A 287 -8.52 -2.78 -29.21
C LYS A 287 -9.24 -3.28 -30.48
N GLY A 288 -9.92 -4.42 -30.43
CA GLY A 288 -10.56 -5.00 -31.61
C GLY A 288 -9.57 -5.45 -32.68
N ARG A 289 -8.28 -5.59 -32.33
CA ARG A 289 -7.24 -6.14 -33.23
C ARG A 289 -7.30 -7.67 -33.32
N ALA A 290 -8.24 -8.27 -32.61
CA ALA A 290 -8.62 -9.66 -32.78
C ALA A 290 -9.61 -9.80 -33.95
N SER A 291 -9.12 -9.65 -35.18
CA SER A 291 -9.75 -10.25 -36.36
C SER A 291 -9.13 -11.62 -36.61
N ALA A 292 -10.01 -12.60 -36.85
CA ALA A 292 -9.78 -14.00 -37.14
C ALA A 292 -8.39 -14.36 -37.70
N GLN A 293 -7.55 -14.94 -36.85
CA GLN A 293 -6.75 -16.09 -37.22
C GLN A 293 -6.64 -16.96 -35.97
N GLU A 294 -7.34 -18.08 -35.99
CA GLU A 294 -6.74 -19.35 -35.58
C GLU A 294 -5.39 -19.46 -36.31
N SER A 295 -4.36 -18.83 -35.74
CA SER A 295 -3.00 -19.25 -35.97
C SER A 295 -2.75 -20.29 -34.90
N VAL A 296 -2.82 -21.55 -35.34
CA VAL A 296 -2.15 -22.65 -34.66
C VAL A 296 -0.75 -22.16 -34.26
N LYS A 297 -0.47 -22.24 -32.96
CA LYS A 297 0.79 -22.01 -32.20
C LYS A 297 2.09 -21.73 -33.02
N PRO A 298 3.02 -20.95 -32.42
CA PRO A 298 4.05 -21.65 -31.63
C PRO A 298 3.88 -21.43 -30.13
N ALA A 299 4.20 -22.49 -29.38
CA ALA A 299 4.21 -22.54 -27.92
C ALA A 299 4.97 -21.36 -27.30
N GLY A 300 4.51 -20.94 -26.13
CA GLY A 300 4.84 -19.68 -25.52
C GLY A 300 6.33 -19.45 -25.22
N ARG A 301 6.67 -18.18 -25.03
CA ARG A 301 7.74 -17.85 -24.09
C ARG A 301 7.26 -18.22 -22.69
N GLN A 302 7.37 -19.51 -22.35
CA GLN A 302 7.32 -19.97 -20.97
C GLN A 302 8.33 -19.13 -20.18
N ARG A 303 7.89 -18.55 -19.06
CA ARG A 303 8.79 -17.87 -18.13
C ARG A 303 9.81 -18.91 -17.64
N TYR A 304 11.09 -18.55 -17.65
CA TYR A 304 12.15 -19.38 -17.08
C TYR A 304 11.98 -19.45 -15.56
N ALA A 305 12.17 -20.63 -14.98
CA ALA A 305 12.12 -20.86 -13.54
C ALA A 305 13.36 -20.25 -12.86
N GLN A 306 14.52 -20.28 -13.53
CA GLN A 306 15.75 -19.65 -13.07
C GLN A 306 16.60 -19.17 -14.25
N ARG A 307 17.26 -18.02 -14.12
CA ARG A 307 18.24 -17.51 -15.09
C ARG A 307 19.55 -17.22 -14.37
N LEU A 308 20.60 -17.94 -14.76
CA LEU A 308 21.95 -17.72 -14.28
C LEU A 308 22.77 -17.03 -15.36
N GLU A 309 23.38 -15.91 -15.02
CA GLU A 309 24.36 -15.25 -15.89
C GLU A 309 25.72 -15.95 -15.75
N ILE A 310 26.34 -16.31 -16.88
CA ILE A 310 27.66 -16.96 -16.91
C ILE A 310 28.71 -15.90 -17.21
N LYS A 311 29.66 -15.75 -16.29
CA LYS A 311 30.80 -14.84 -16.43
C LYS A 311 32.10 -15.63 -16.55
N LEU A 312 32.97 -15.15 -17.45
CA LEU A 312 34.32 -15.66 -17.65
C LEU A 312 35.27 -14.47 -17.55
N ASP A 313 36.24 -14.53 -16.65
CA ASP A 313 37.21 -13.46 -16.41
C ASP A 313 36.53 -12.09 -16.12
N GLY A 314 35.39 -12.14 -15.42
CA GLY A 314 34.57 -10.95 -15.07
C GLY A 314 33.65 -10.45 -16.18
N MET A 315 33.76 -10.96 -17.41
CA MET A 315 32.92 -10.57 -18.54
C MET A 315 31.74 -11.53 -18.71
N SER A 316 30.55 -10.97 -18.99
CA SER A 316 29.35 -11.77 -19.30
C SER A 316 29.52 -12.48 -20.63
N VAL A 317 29.63 -13.81 -20.58
CA VAL A 317 29.80 -14.67 -21.75
C VAL A 317 28.53 -15.46 -22.08
N GLY A 318 27.47 -15.36 -21.28
CA GLY A 318 26.24 -16.08 -21.59
C GLY A 318 25.23 -16.19 -20.48
N ASP A 319 24.19 -16.98 -20.72
CA ASP A 319 23.16 -17.30 -19.76
C ASP A 319 22.72 -18.77 -19.84
N LEU A 320 22.47 -19.35 -18.66
CA LEU A 320 21.82 -20.64 -18.49
C LEU A 320 20.40 -20.40 -17.96
N LYS A 321 19.40 -20.91 -18.67
CA LYS A 321 18.00 -20.84 -18.26
C LYS A 321 17.49 -22.23 -17.98
N SER A 322 16.83 -22.41 -16.84
CA SER A 322 16.02 -23.59 -16.57
C SER A 322 14.54 -23.23 -16.66
N TYR A 323 13.74 -24.18 -17.13
CA TYR A 323 12.30 -24.09 -17.23
C TYR A 323 11.67 -25.15 -16.31
N GLY A 324 10.44 -24.94 -15.86
CA GLY A 324 9.75 -25.85 -14.94
C GLY A 324 9.32 -27.19 -15.54
N ASP A 325 9.66 -27.45 -16.80
CA ASP A 325 9.38 -28.67 -17.56
C ASP A 325 10.66 -29.48 -17.86
N ASP A 326 11.63 -29.48 -16.92
CA ASP A 326 12.95 -30.13 -17.01
C ASP A 326 13.82 -29.69 -18.20
N ARG A 327 13.42 -28.63 -18.91
CA ARG A 327 14.17 -28.06 -20.03
C ARG A 327 15.23 -27.09 -19.54
N ILE A 328 16.42 -27.17 -20.13
CA ILE A 328 17.54 -26.25 -19.89
C ILE A 328 18.00 -25.65 -21.23
N GLU A 329 18.18 -24.32 -21.30
CA GLU A 329 18.75 -23.60 -22.44
C GLU A 329 20.06 -22.93 -22.03
N LEU A 330 21.18 -23.36 -22.61
CA LEU A 330 22.50 -22.75 -22.42
C LEU A 330 22.86 -21.90 -23.63
N ARG A 331 23.14 -20.61 -23.42
CA ARG A 331 23.58 -19.69 -24.46
C ARG A 331 24.93 -19.10 -24.08
N LEU A 332 25.96 -19.40 -24.86
CA LEU A 332 27.31 -18.86 -24.68
C LEU A 332 27.76 -18.06 -25.93
N LYS A 333 28.44 -16.94 -25.73
CA LYS A 333 28.97 -16.04 -26.76
C LYS A 333 30.35 -15.52 -26.33
N GLY A 334 31.23 -15.27 -27.30
CA GLY A 334 32.55 -14.66 -27.05
C GLY A 334 33.61 -15.61 -26.49
N LEU A 335 33.43 -16.93 -26.62
CA LEU A 335 34.41 -17.93 -26.18
C LEU A 335 35.54 -18.13 -27.20
N THR A 336 36.73 -18.49 -26.71
CA THR A 336 37.82 -18.98 -27.55
C THR A 336 37.47 -20.36 -28.12
N ARG A 337 38.07 -20.73 -29.27
CA ARG A 337 37.80 -22.02 -29.93
C ARG A 337 38.08 -23.21 -29.01
N GLU A 338 39.20 -23.17 -28.29
CA GLU A 338 39.57 -24.22 -27.32
C GLU A 338 38.54 -24.39 -26.20
N LYS A 339 38.08 -23.29 -25.58
CA LYS A 339 37.07 -23.33 -24.52
C LYS A 339 35.72 -23.82 -25.03
N ARG A 340 35.31 -23.42 -26.24
CA ARG A 340 34.08 -23.92 -26.88
C ARG A 340 34.15 -25.43 -27.08
N ASP A 341 35.26 -25.93 -27.62
CA ASP A 341 35.41 -27.35 -27.94
C ASP A 341 35.50 -28.20 -26.67
N ASP A 342 36.08 -27.67 -25.60
CA ASP A 342 36.11 -28.35 -24.31
C ASP A 342 34.72 -28.47 -23.67
N ILE A 343 33.93 -27.39 -23.69
CA ILE A 343 32.55 -27.38 -23.19
C ILE A 343 31.68 -28.39 -23.96
N LEU A 344 31.81 -28.44 -25.29
CA LEU A 344 31.09 -29.42 -26.10
C LEU A 344 31.45 -30.86 -25.71
N ARG A 345 32.74 -31.18 -25.54
CA ARG A 345 33.18 -32.52 -25.11
C ARG A 345 32.65 -32.89 -23.73
N GLN A 346 32.62 -31.96 -22.78
CA GLN A 346 32.10 -32.22 -21.44
C GLN A 346 30.59 -32.46 -21.47
N ILE A 347 29.82 -31.66 -22.23
CA ILE A 347 28.38 -31.86 -22.40
C ILE A 347 28.10 -33.23 -23.05
N GLU A 348 28.83 -33.59 -24.10
CA GLU A 348 28.69 -34.91 -24.74
C GLU A 348 29.00 -36.07 -23.79
N LYS A 349 29.99 -35.92 -22.91
CA LYS A 349 30.32 -36.95 -21.90
C LYS A 349 29.27 -37.06 -20.80
N MET A 350 28.57 -35.98 -20.46
CA MET A 350 27.51 -35.99 -19.46
C MET A 350 26.18 -36.55 -19.98
N LEU A 351 25.97 -36.51 -21.31
CA LEU A 351 24.75 -36.95 -21.97
C LEU A 351 24.84 -38.36 -22.57
N LYS A 352 26.04 -38.97 -22.57
CA LYS A 352 26.27 -40.39 -22.86
C LYS A 352 26.43 -41.15 -21.56
#